data_AF-A0A2S4KE12-F1
#
_entry.id   AF-A0A2S4KE12-F1
#
_cell.length_a   1.000
_cell.length_b   1.000
_cell.length_c   1.000
_cell.angle_alpha   90.00
_cell.angle_beta   90.00
_cell.angle_gamma   90.00
#
_symmetry.space_group_name_H-M   'P 1'
#
loop_
_entity.id
_entity.type
_entity.pdbx_description
1 polymer ?
#
loop_
_entity_poly.entity_id
_entity_poly.type
_entity_poly.pdbx_seq_one_letter_code
_entity_poly.pdbx_strand_id
1 'polypeptide(L)'
;MTEPLTTDQERAELLAHGQSRAAGLAIDPLPVVRLFTPDAHATWLLASLDPADGDTAWGVMDVGIGMPELGQIKLSDLASIVGPNKQPVMRDRYFKAVRPLSEYLRLAQENGSIVD
;
A
#
# COMPACT_ATOMS: atom_id res chain seq x y z
N MET A 1 19.36 -2.05 -11.08
CA MET A 1 17.99 -2.54 -11.39
C MET A 1 17.17 -2.27 -10.15
N THR A 2 16.20 -1.37 -10.23
CA THR A 2 15.25 -1.12 -9.13
C THR A 2 14.39 -2.37 -8.97
N GLU A 3 14.32 -2.92 -7.76
CA GLU A 3 13.47 -4.07 -7.50
C GLU A 3 11.99 -3.65 -7.66
N PRO A 4 11.13 -4.47 -8.28
CA PRO A 4 9.74 -4.13 -8.43
C PRO A 4 9.06 -3.99 -7.06
N LEU A 5 8.15 -3.01 -6.94
CA LEU A 5 7.39 -2.75 -5.72
C LEU A 5 6.36 -3.85 -5.40
N THR A 6 6.14 -4.78 -6.32
CA THR A 6 5.26 -5.94 -6.16
C THR A 6 5.84 -7.14 -6.91
N THR A 7 5.64 -8.34 -6.39
CA THR A 7 5.82 -9.59 -7.13
C THR A 7 4.62 -9.85 -8.06
N ASP A 8 4.77 -10.79 -8.99
CA ASP A 8 3.68 -11.20 -9.88
C ASP A 8 2.48 -11.78 -9.10
N GLN A 9 2.76 -12.52 -8.02
CA GLN A 9 1.72 -13.07 -7.16
C GLN A 9 0.97 -11.97 -6.40
N GLU A 10 1.69 -11.06 -5.73
CA GLU A 10 1.06 -9.93 -5.02
C GLU A 10 0.25 -9.05 -5.99
N ARG A 11 0.77 -8.83 -7.21
CA ARG A 11 0.07 -8.10 -8.26
C ARG A 11 -1.23 -8.80 -8.68
N ALA A 12 -1.21 -10.12 -8.84
CA ALA A 12 -2.42 -10.88 -9.18
C ALA A 12 -3.49 -10.79 -8.07
N GLU A 13 -3.08 -10.90 -6.80
CA GLU A 13 -3.98 -10.75 -5.65
C GLU A 13 -4.56 -9.33 -5.56
N LEU A 14 -3.73 -8.29 -5.72
CA LEU A 14 -4.17 -6.90 -5.76
C LEU A 14 -5.18 -6.64 -6.89
N LEU A 15 -4.97 -7.21 -8.07
CA LEU A 15 -5.89 -7.09 -9.21
C LEU A 15 -7.21 -7.82 -8.95
N ALA A 16 -7.21 -8.97 -8.28
CA ALA A 16 -8.42 -9.68 -7.90
C ALA A 16 -9.28 -8.87 -6.91
N HIS A 17 -8.66 -8.22 -5.92
CA HIS A 17 -9.34 -7.27 -5.05
C HIS A 17 -9.87 -6.06 -5.85
N GLY A 18 -9.09 -5.56 -6.80
CA GLY A 18 -9.48 -4.47 -7.69
C GLY A 18 -10.72 -4.78 -8.53
N GLN A 19 -10.77 -5.96 -9.14
CA GLN A 19 -11.94 -6.44 -9.89
C GLN A 19 -13.18 -6.53 -9.01
N SER A 20 -13.05 -7.05 -7.79
CA SER A 20 -14.15 -7.13 -6.83
C SER A 20 -14.68 -5.75 -6.46
N ARG A 21 -13.79 -4.77 -6.23
CA ARG A 21 -14.16 -3.37 -5.96
C ARG A 21 -14.82 -2.70 -7.17
N ALA A 22 -14.28 -2.90 -8.37
CA ALA A 22 -14.85 -2.36 -9.61
C ALA A 22 -16.25 -2.94 -9.90
N ALA A 23 -16.52 -4.18 -9.47
CA ALA A 23 -17.84 -4.80 -9.52
C ALA A 23 -18.82 -4.28 -8.45
N GLY A 24 -18.41 -3.34 -7.58
CA GLY A 24 -19.24 -2.76 -6.53
C GLY A 24 -19.40 -3.66 -5.29
N LEU A 25 -18.58 -4.70 -5.15
CA LEU A 25 -18.62 -5.56 -3.97
C LEU A 25 -18.04 -4.82 -2.76
N ALA A 26 -18.79 -4.82 -1.66
CA ALA A 26 -18.30 -4.33 -0.38
C ALA A 26 -17.34 -5.37 0.22
N ILE A 27 -16.05 -5.19 -0.04
CA ILE A 27 -14.97 -6.04 0.48
C ILE A 27 -14.11 -5.27 1.48
N ASP A 28 -13.55 -5.99 2.45
CA ASP A 28 -12.52 -5.50 3.37
C ASP A 28 -11.31 -6.44 3.30
N PRO A 29 -10.48 -6.31 2.25
CA PRO A 29 -9.40 -7.24 1.99
C PRO A 29 -8.27 -7.10 3.02
N LEU A 30 -7.51 -8.18 3.21
CA LEU A 30 -6.20 -8.07 3.83
C LEU A 30 -5.28 -7.25 2.90
N PRO A 31 -4.51 -6.29 3.42
CA PRO A 31 -3.45 -5.68 2.63
C PRO A 31 -2.48 -6.74 2.11
N VAL A 32 -2.10 -6.63 0.85
CA VAL A 32 -1.24 -7.61 0.18
C VAL A 32 0.23 -7.17 0.25
N VAL A 33 0.48 -5.87 0.14
CA VAL A 33 1.84 -5.32 0.06
C VAL A 33 1.99 -4.19 1.07
N ARG A 34 3.11 -4.19 1.78
CA ARG A 34 3.59 -3.03 2.52
C ARG A 34 4.79 -2.42 1.82
N LEU A 35 4.71 -1.12 1.58
CA LEU A 35 5.78 -0.30 1.06
C LEU A 35 6.19 0.75 2.09
N PHE A 36 7.45 1.14 2.09
CA PHE A 36 7.95 2.17 3.01
C PHE A 36 9.14 2.92 2.42
N THR A 37 9.37 4.14 2.89
CA THR A 37 10.63 4.85 2.67
C THR A 37 11.61 4.49 3.79
N PRO A 38 12.83 4.00 3.51
CA PRO A 38 13.78 3.60 4.57
C PRO A 38 14.34 4.78 5.38
N ASP A 39 14.36 5.96 4.75
CA ASP A 39 14.96 7.19 5.24
C ASP A 39 13.92 8.32 5.45
N ALA A 40 12.64 7.98 5.38
CA ALA A 40 11.52 8.84 5.73
C ALA A 40 10.44 8.01 6.45
N HIS A 41 9.53 8.64 7.17
CA HIS A 41 8.53 7.93 7.95
C HIS A 41 7.26 7.62 7.15
N ALA A 42 7.38 7.36 5.84
CA ALA A 42 6.23 7.10 4.98
C ALA A 42 6.03 5.58 4.78
N THR A 43 4.80 5.12 4.95
CA THR A 43 4.38 3.73 4.80
C THR A 43 3.07 3.65 4.03
N TRP A 44 2.94 2.65 3.15
CA TRP A 44 1.73 2.36 2.41
C TRP A 44 1.35 0.88 2.58
N LEU A 45 0.09 0.60 2.87
CA LEU A 45 -0.49 -0.74 2.87
C LEU A 45 -1.45 -0.86 1.69
N LEU A 46 -1.04 -1.58 0.65
CA LEU A 46 -1.81 -1.71 -0.59
C LEU A 46 -2.77 -2.89 -0.50
N ALA A 47 -4.03 -2.64 -0.83
CA ALA A 47 -5.10 -3.63 -0.75
C ALA A 47 -5.69 -4.00 -2.12
N SER A 48 -5.61 -3.12 -3.12
CA SER A 48 -6.03 -3.45 -4.48
C SER A 48 -5.27 -2.64 -5.53
N LEU A 49 -5.26 -3.12 -6.78
CA LEU A 49 -4.86 -2.37 -7.97
C LEU A 49 -6.06 -2.20 -8.90
N ASP A 50 -6.18 -1.03 -9.53
CA ASP A 50 -7.17 -0.78 -10.56
C ASP A 50 -6.92 -1.72 -11.76
N PRO A 51 -7.88 -2.58 -12.14
CA PRO A 51 -7.70 -3.50 -13.26
C PRO A 51 -7.61 -2.80 -14.62
N ALA A 52 -8.02 -1.53 -14.74
CA ALA A 52 -7.98 -0.79 -16.00
C ALA A 52 -6.55 -0.36 -16.38
N ASP A 53 -5.72 0.00 -15.41
CA ASP A 53 -4.34 0.45 -15.64
C ASP A 53 -3.27 -0.45 -15.02
N GLY A 54 -3.62 -1.27 -14.03
CA GLY A 54 -2.69 -2.12 -13.28
C GLY A 54 -1.62 -1.33 -12.51
N ASP A 55 -1.83 -0.05 -12.26
CA ASP A 55 -0.85 0.87 -11.67
C ASP A 55 -1.43 1.66 -10.50
N THR A 56 -2.69 2.10 -10.60
CA THR A 56 -3.38 2.83 -9.53
C THR A 56 -3.74 1.87 -8.40
N ALA A 57 -2.98 1.94 -7.31
CA ALA A 57 -3.24 1.18 -6.09
C ALA A 57 -4.22 1.91 -5.17
N TRP A 58 -4.94 1.16 -4.34
CA TRP A 58 -5.76 1.67 -3.25
C TRP A 58 -5.37 0.99 -1.93
N GLY A 59 -5.35 1.75 -0.84
CA GLY A 59 -4.86 1.27 0.44
C GLY A 59 -4.77 2.33 1.52
N VAL A 60 -4.17 1.98 2.66
CA VAL A 60 -3.84 2.94 3.73
C VAL A 60 -2.53 3.63 3.39
N MET A 61 -2.52 4.95 3.50
CA MET A 61 -1.38 5.82 3.25
C MET A 61 -1.05 6.54 4.54
N ASP A 62 0.19 6.40 4.99
CA ASP A 62 0.77 7.14 6.09
C ASP A 62 2.02 7.83 5.58
N VAL A 63 1.95 9.15 5.37
CA VAL A 63 3.09 9.91 4.84
C VAL A 63 3.96 10.52 5.94
N GLY A 64 3.79 10.08 7.20
CA GLY A 64 4.62 10.50 8.33
C GLY A 64 4.25 11.87 8.91
N ILE A 65 3.01 12.33 8.72
CA ILE A 65 2.51 13.62 9.24
C ILE A 65 1.48 13.47 10.37
N GLY A 66 1.26 12.25 10.89
CA GLY A 66 0.31 11.99 11.97
C GLY A 66 -1.14 11.80 11.52
N MET A 67 -1.40 11.67 10.21
CA MET A 67 -2.75 11.58 9.64
C MET A 67 -2.87 10.45 8.61
N PRO A 68 -2.85 9.16 9.03
CA PRO A 68 -3.05 8.05 8.11
C PRO A 68 -4.47 8.01 7.54
N GLU A 69 -4.60 7.76 6.25
CA GLU A 69 -5.89 7.76 5.55
C GLU A 69 -5.98 6.68 4.48
N LEU A 70 -7.20 6.42 4.00
CA LEU A 70 -7.41 5.64 2.79
C LEU A 70 -7.25 6.53 1.57
N GLY A 71 -6.55 6.05 0.54
CA GLY A 71 -6.51 6.74 -0.72
C GLY A 71 -5.97 5.90 -1.85
N GLN A 72 -5.72 6.57 -2.97
CA GLN A 72 -5.20 5.98 -4.19
C GLN A 72 -3.83 6.56 -4.53
N ILE A 73 -2.95 5.72 -5.05
CA ILE A 73 -1.61 6.13 -5.47
C ILE A 73 -1.09 5.20 -6.54
N LYS A 74 -0.38 5.72 -7.54
CA LYS A 74 0.21 4.87 -8.59
C LYS A 74 1.49 4.21 -8.09
N LEU A 75 1.69 2.95 -8.47
CA LEU A 75 2.97 2.27 -8.24
C LEU A 75 4.11 2.99 -8.98
N SER A 76 3.84 3.52 -10.18
CA SER A 76 4.80 4.34 -10.93
C SER A 76 5.19 5.65 -10.21
N ASP A 77 4.24 6.30 -9.54
CA ASP A 77 4.51 7.48 -8.70
C ASP A 77 5.36 7.08 -7.48
N LEU A 78 4.98 6.01 -6.77
CA LEU A 78 5.75 5.48 -5.64
C LEU A 78 7.18 5.07 -6.03
N ALA A 79 7.35 4.45 -7.20
CA ALA A 79 8.67 4.06 -7.72
C ALA A 79 9.56 5.26 -8.08
N SER A 80 8.95 6.44 -8.27
CA SER A 80 9.64 7.69 -8.56
C SER A 80 10.00 8.47 -7.28
N ILE A 81 9.43 8.12 -6.13
CA ILE A 81 9.75 8.73 -4.84
C ILE A 81 11.16 8.32 -4.43
N VAL A 82 11.97 9.33 -4.10
CA VAL A 82 13.31 9.18 -3.54
C VAL A 82 13.37 10.00 -2.26
N GLY A 83 13.69 9.33 -1.16
CA GLY A 83 13.79 9.95 0.16
C GLY A 83 15.02 10.83 0.34
N PRO A 84 15.13 11.51 1.51
CA PRO A 84 16.16 12.53 1.76
C PRO A 84 17.60 12.05 1.59
N ASN A 85 17.87 10.78 1.89
CA ASN A 85 19.19 10.16 1.79
C ASN A 85 19.35 9.37 0.47
N LYS A 86 18.57 9.72 -0.55
CA LYS A 86 18.54 9.06 -1.86
C LYS A 86 18.11 7.59 -1.81
N GLN A 87 17.37 7.19 -0.78
CA GLN A 87 16.80 5.83 -0.73
C GLN A 87 15.46 5.80 -1.47
N PRO A 88 15.24 4.82 -2.35
CA PRO A 88 13.93 4.65 -2.99
C PRO A 88 12.92 4.04 -2.02
N VAL A 89 11.64 4.08 -2.38
CA VAL A 89 10.62 3.27 -1.73
C VAL A 89 10.99 1.79 -1.84
N MET A 90 10.81 1.05 -0.74
CA MET A 90 11.12 -0.38 -0.64
C MET A 90 9.86 -1.19 -0.32
N ARG A 91 9.83 -2.43 -0.80
CA ARG A 91 8.83 -3.44 -0.42
C ARG A 91 9.28 -4.19 0.81
N ASP A 92 8.41 -4.31 1.80
CA ASP A 92 8.62 -5.20 2.95
C ASP A 92 8.39 -6.65 2.51
N ARG A 93 9.49 -7.40 2.36
CA ARG A 93 9.47 -8.79 1.89
C ARG A 93 8.94 -9.79 2.92
N TYR A 94 8.80 -9.37 4.18
CA TYR A 94 8.35 -10.24 5.28
C TYR A 94 6.96 -9.86 5.78
N PHE A 95 6.36 -8.82 5.20
CA PHE A 95 5.02 -8.38 5.53
C PHE A 95 4.01 -9.52 5.33
N LYS A 96 3.19 -9.75 6.36
CA LYS A 96 2.02 -10.62 6.31
C LYS A 96 0.89 -9.93 7.04
N ALA A 97 -0.15 -9.55 6.33
CA ALA A 97 -1.32 -8.96 6.94
C ALA A 97 -2.00 -9.96 7.88
N VAL A 98 -2.30 -9.51 9.10
CA VAL A 98 -3.02 -10.29 10.12
C VAL A 98 -4.39 -9.69 10.44
N ARG A 99 -4.74 -8.57 9.80
CA ARG A 99 -5.97 -7.81 10.00
C ARG A 99 -6.51 -7.29 8.66
N PRO A 100 -7.84 -7.11 8.54
CA PRO A 100 -8.44 -6.41 7.39
C PRO A 100 -7.93 -4.97 7.26
N LEU A 101 -8.01 -4.41 6.06
CA LEU A 101 -7.55 -3.05 5.77
C LEU A 101 -8.26 -2.01 6.65
N SER A 102 -9.55 -2.17 6.91
CA SER A 102 -10.32 -1.25 7.76
C SER A 102 -9.78 -1.19 9.20
N GLU A 103 -9.31 -2.31 9.74
CA GLU A 103 -8.76 -2.38 11.09
C GLU A 103 -7.35 -1.77 11.13
N TYR A 104 -6.53 -2.00 10.09
CA TYR A 104 -5.26 -1.29 9.94
C TYR A 104 -5.46 0.23 9.88
N LEU A 105 -6.44 0.72 9.12
CA LEU A 105 -6.77 2.14 9.05
C LEU A 105 -7.16 2.70 10.43
N ARG A 106 -8.10 2.04 11.12
CA ARG A 106 -8.57 2.50 12.43
C ARG A 106 -7.41 2.60 13.43
N LEU A 107 -6.58 1.55 13.52
CA LEU A 107 -5.42 1.54 14.41
C LEU A 107 -4.38 2.58 14.01
N ALA A 108 -4.17 2.80 12.71
CA ALA A 108 -3.24 3.82 12.23
C ALA A 108 -3.72 5.22 12.61
N GLN A 109 -5.02 5.50 12.48
CA GLN A 109 -5.62 6.78 12.89
C GLN A 109 -5.57 7.00 14.40
N GLU A 110 -5.77 5.95 15.20
CA GLU A 110 -5.67 6.02 16.67
C GLU A 110 -4.24 6.31 17.15
N ASN A 111 -3.25 5.74 16.48
CA ASN A 111 -1.84 5.91 16.84
C ASN A 111 -1.16 7.09 16.13
N GLY A 112 -1.81 7.66 15.11
CA GLY A 112 -1.21 8.64 14.20
C GLY A 112 -0.24 8.06 13.17
N SER A 113 0.00 6.75 13.16
CA SER A 113 0.85 6.07 12.18
C SER A 113 0.49 4.60 12.01
N ILE A 114 0.85 4.00 10.88
CA ILE A 114 0.81 2.54 10.72
C ILE A 114 1.84 1.93 11.69
N VAL A 115 1.35 1.03 12.55
CA VAL A 115 2.17 0.31 13.55
C VAL A 115 2.41 -1.13 13.11
N ASP A 116 3.58 -1.66 13.46
CA ASP A 116 3.96 -3.07 13.28
C ASP A 116 3.22 -4.02 14.24
#